data_AF-A0A8C1R691-F1
#
_entry.id   AF-A0A8C1R691-F1
#
_cell.length_a   1.000
_cell.length_b   1.000
_cell.length_c   1.000
_cell.angle_alpha   90.00
_cell.angle_beta   90.00
_cell.angle_gamma   90.00
#
_symmetry.space_group_name_H-M   'P 1'
#
loop_
_entity.id
_entity.type
_entity.pdbx_description
1 polymer ?
#
loop_
_entity_poly.entity_id
_entity_poly.type
_entity_poly.pdbx_seq_one_letter_code
_entity_poly.pdbx_strand_id
1 'polypeptide(L)'
;MPKEKYDPLDSRRMYTIMSSEEANSGKKSTWDGLEITGNVRSLSSGLWSLTHLTALHLSDNSLSRIPPEITKLQNLVFLDVSSNKIRSLPAELGNMVSLRELLLNNNQLRVLPFELGKLFQLQTLGLKGNPLTQEIMTLYQEPDGTRRLLNYLLDNLAVPTEPPPSRSWIVLQEPERTRPTALLTVMCYNVLCDKYATRQLYGYCPSWALNWSYRKKSIMQEILSCNADIISLQEVETEQYYNYFLVELSKQGYDGFFSPKSRARTMSESDRKHVDGCAIFYKIEKFSMVQKHTVEFNQLAMANSDGSEAMLNRVMTKDNIGVAVLLELKKELIELSSGKSIHAMEKQLLLVANAHMHWDPEYSDVKLVQTMMFLSEVKNIIDKASRSLKLSSVSGETSSIPLVLCADLNSLPDSGVVEYLSTGGVDCTHKDFKELRYSDSLNNFNCNGKTGTSNGRITHGFKLKSAYENVLMPYTNYTFDFKGVIDYIFYSRPQLNVLGVLRPLDTDWLLENNISGCPHPHIPSDHFSLFAQLELVLPYPPLLNGVHISQFL
;
A
#
# COMPACT_ATOMS: atom_id res chain seq x y z
N MET A 1 52.29 -42.90 30.02
CA MET A 1 51.22 -41.88 30.12
C MET A 1 51.81 -40.52 29.82
N PRO A 2 51.57 -39.92 28.65
CA PRO A 2 51.97 -38.54 28.43
C PRO A 2 50.99 -37.63 29.17
N LYS A 3 51.53 -36.71 29.97
CA LYS A 3 50.78 -35.60 30.55
C LYS A 3 50.31 -34.71 29.40
N GLU A 4 49.01 -34.66 29.14
CA GLU A 4 48.44 -33.63 28.29
C GLU A 4 48.75 -32.27 28.93
N LYS A 5 49.48 -31.43 28.18
CA LYS A 5 49.68 -30.03 28.53
C LYS A 5 48.32 -29.36 28.47
N TYR A 6 47.82 -28.95 29.63
CA TYR A 6 46.70 -28.03 29.73
C TYR A 6 47.19 -26.67 29.18
N ASP A 7 46.78 -26.32 27.96
CA ASP A 7 46.99 -24.97 27.44
C ASP A 7 46.15 -24.00 28.28
N PRO A 8 46.71 -22.87 28.74
CA PRO A 8 45.95 -21.88 29.48
C PRO A 8 44.90 -21.22 28.56
N LEU A 9 43.71 -20.96 29.11
CA LEU A 9 42.64 -20.23 28.41
C LEU A 9 43.16 -18.89 27.89
N ASP A 10 42.98 -18.63 26.58
CA ASP A 10 43.30 -17.34 25.95
C ASP A 10 42.58 -16.23 26.74
N SER A 11 43.33 -15.24 27.23
CA SER A 11 42.79 -14.11 28.01
C SER A 11 41.83 -13.23 27.20
N ARG A 12 41.79 -13.39 25.86
CA ARG A 12 40.78 -12.79 24.98
C ARG A 12 39.47 -13.58 24.89
N ARG A 13 39.41 -14.78 25.48
CA ARG A 13 38.21 -15.65 25.54
C ARG A 13 37.55 -15.68 26.92
N MET A 14 38.10 -14.99 27.91
CA MET A 14 37.33 -14.61 29.08
C MET A 14 36.59 -13.34 28.74
N TYR A 15 35.31 -13.48 28.40
CA TYR A 15 34.47 -12.31 28.43
C TYR A 15 33.31 -12.38 29.42
N THR A 16 33.12 -11.25 30.08
CA THR A 16 32.29 -11.11 31.26
C THR A 16 30.88 -10.81 30.77
N ILE A 17 29.92 -11.65 31.17
CA ILE A 17 28.50 -11.36 30.95
C ILE A 17 28.21 -10.00 31.58
N MET A 18 27.61 -9.09 30.81
CA MET A 18 27.23 -7.75 31.26
C MET A 18 26.43 -7.84 32.56
N SER A 19 26.82 -7.07 33.58
CA SER A 19 26.11 -7.11 34.86
C SER A 19 24.73 -6.42 34.76
N SER A 20 23.81 -6.77 35.65
CA SER A 20 22.47 -6.15 35.69
C SER A 20 22.52 -4.63 35.90
N GLU A 21 23.57 -4.13 36.57
CA GLU A 21 23.81 -2.70 36.80
C GLU A 21 24.27 -1.99 35.51
N GLU A 22 25.10 -2.64 34.69
CA GLU A 22 25.53 -2.10 33.40
C GLU A 22 24.38 -2.04 32.39
N ALA A 23 23.53 -3.08 32.34
CA ALA A 23 22.33 -3.08 31.50
C ALA A 23 21.36 -1.95 31.89
N ASN A 24 21.14 -1.73 33.19
CA ASN A 24 20.28 -0.67 33.71
C ASN A 24 20.85 0.74 33.45
N SER A 25 22.16 0.87 33.21
CA SER A 25 22.81 2.14 32.84
C SER A 25 22.75 2.48 31.35
N GLY A 26 22.11 1.63 30.53
CA GLY A 26 21.94 1.86 29.08
C GLY A 26 23.13 1.42 28.22
N LYS A 27 24.15 0.75 28.79
CA LYS A 27 25.22 0.11 28.01
C LYS A 27 24.61 -1.02 27.15
N LYS A 28 24.94 -1.04 25.86
CA LYS A 28 24.56 -2.12 24.94
C LYS A 28 25.66 -3.18 24.89
N SER A 29 25.29 -4.45 24.97
CA SER A 29 26.22 -5.58 24.73
C SER A 29 26.77 -5.48 23.31
N THR A 30 28.08 -5.63 23.16
CA THR A 30 28.76 -5.69 21.86
C THR A 30 28.84 -7.11 21.32
N TRP A 31 28.27 -8.10 22.02
CA TRP A 31 28.35 -9.50 21.65
C TRP A 31 27.09 -9.86 20.90
N ASP A 32 27.22 -9.99 19.59
CA ASP A 32 26.16 -10.36 18.67
C ASP A 32 26.17 -11.87 18.36
N GLY A 33 27.31 -12.54 18.59
CA GLY A 33 27.47 -13.99 18.50
C GLY A 33 27.58 -14.68 19.85
N LEU A 34 26.98 -15.87 19.98
CA LEU A 34 27.21 -16.79 21.09
C LEU A 34 27.55 -18.19 20.58
N GLU A 35 28.64 -18.75 21.09
CA GLU A 35 29.03 -20.14 20.84
C GLU A 35 28.93 -20.95 22.13
N ILE A 36 28.27 -22.11 22.06
CA ILE A 36 28.14 -23.06 23.17
C ILE A 36 28.64 -24.42 22.69
N THR A 37 29.69 -24.92 23.33
CA THR A 37 30.29 -26.24 23.03
C THR A 37 30.49 -27.05 24.32
N GLY A 38 30.76 -28.35 24.18
CA GLY A 38 31.10 -29.22 25.31
C GLY A 38 30.02 -30.26 25.68
N ASN A 39 29.46 -30.95 24.68
CA ASN A 39 28.47 -32.03 24.87
C ASN A 39 27.18 -31.60 25.58
N VAL A 40 26.75 -30.35 25.37
CA VAL A 40 25.54 -29.81 25.99
C VAL A 40 24.31 -30.61 25.56
N ARG A 41 23.49 -31.02 26.53
CA ARG A 41 22.25 -31.80 26.30
C ARG A 41 20.98 -30.95 26.35
N SER A 42 21.04 -29.82 27.05
CA SER A 42 19.92 -28.91 27.27
C SER A 42 20.41 -27.47 27.37
N LEU A 43 19.66 -26.55 26.79
CA LEU A 43 19.92 -25.12 26.85
C LEU A 43 19.09 -24.49 27.98
N SER A 44 19.68 -23.54 28.71
CA SER A 44 18.98 -22.78 29.75
C SER A 44 17.96 -21.83 29.13
N SER A 45 16.82 -21.61 29.80
CA SER A 45 15.80 -20.66 29.36
C SER A 45 16.29 -19.21 29.32
N GLY A 46 17.34 -18.89 30.09
CA GLY A 46 17.98 -17.57 30.07
C GLY A 46 18.67 -17.23 28.74
N LEU A 47 18.98 -18.22 27.91
CA LEU A 47 19.50 -17.97 26.56
C LEU A 47 18.49 -17.18 25.71
N TRP A 48 17.20 -17.46 25.87
CA TRP A 48 16.14 -16.88 25.05
C TRP A 48 15.82 -15.42 25.39
N SER A 49 16.38 -14.88 26.50
CA SER A 49 16.31 -13.44 26.81
C SER A 49 17.39 -12.62 26.10
N LEU A 50 18.37 -13.25 25.44
CA LEU A 50 19.44 -12.55 24.71
C LEU A 50 18.98 -12.11 23.31
N THR A 51 17.92 -11.30 23.25
CA THR A 51 17.27 -10.88 21.98
C THR A 51 18.16 -10.07 21.03
N HIS A 52 19.33 -9.64 21.49
CA HIS A 52 20.34 -8.93 20.71
C HIS A 52 21.24 -9.85 19.87
N LEU A 53 21.19 -11.17 20.08
CA LEU A 53 22.00 -12.12 19.32
C LEU A 53 21.60 -12.14 17.84
N THR A 54 22.61 -12.09 16.98
CA THR A 54 22.53 -12.24 15.52
C THR A 54 23.12 -13.57 15.07
N ALA A 55 24.02 -14.18 15.84
CA ALA A 55 24.61 -15.48 15.54
C ALA A 55 24.59 -16.42 16.77
N LEU A 56 24.16 -17.66 16.55
CA LEU A 56 24.12 -18.69 17.60
C LEU A 56 24.73 -19.99 17.06
N HIS A 57 25.88 -20.36 17.64
CA HIS A 57 26.64 -21.56 17.30
C HIS A 57 26.46 -22.61 18.41
N LEU A 58 25.78 -23.71 18.06
CA LEU A 58 25.46 -24.83 18.94
C LEU A 58 25.93 -26.17 18.35
N SER A 59 26.85 -26.12 17.38
CA SER A 59 27.38 -27.30 16.71
C SER A 59 28.15 -28.21 17.67
N ASP A 60 28.24 -29.49 17.30
CA ASP A 60 29.00 -30.52 18.04
C ASP A 60 28.61 -30.65 19.53
N ASN A 61 27.30 -30.70 19.78
CA ASN A 61 26.72 -30.93 21.10
C ASN A 61 25.89 -32.23 21.14
N SER A 62 25.15 -32.44 22.23
CA SER A 62 24.24 -33.58 22.42
C SER A 62 22.79 -33.12 22.55
N LEU A 63 22.41 -32.03 21.88
CA LEU A 63 21.04 -31.52 21.90
C LEU A 63 20.10 -32.52 21.22
N SER A 64 19.00 -32.85 21.88
CA SER A 64 17.96 -33.75 21.36
C SER A 64 16.80 -33.02 20.69
N ARG A 65 16.65 -31.72 20.97
CA ARG A 65 15.59 -30.85 20.45
C ARG A 65 16.03 -29.39 20.49
N ILE A 66 15.41 -28.58 19.64
CA ILE A 66 15.41 -27.12 19.75
C ILE A 66 14.05 -26.71 20.36
N PRO A 67 14.03 -25.96 21.46
CA PRO A 67 12.77 -25.53 22.07
C PRO A 67 12.11 -24.39 21.26
N PRO A 68 10.77 -24.30 21.20
CA PRO A 68 10.05 -23.22 20.48
C PRO A 68 10.46 -21.79 20.89
N GLU A 69 10.93 -21.62 22.12
CA GLU A 69 11.36 -20.34 22.68
C GLU A 69 12.57 -19.71 21.96
N ILE A 70 13.25 -20.45 21.07
CA ILE A 70 14.29 -19.90 20.20
C ILE A 70 13.78 -18.72 19.34
N THR A 71 12.48 -18.69 19.04
CA THR A 71 11.82 -17.59 18.31
C THR A 71 11.89 -16.23 19.00
N LYS A 72 12.19 -16.20 20.30
CA LYS A 72 12.42 -14.93 21.02
C LYS A 72 13.69 -14.22 20.53
N LEU A 73 14.62 -14.94 19.89
CA LEU A 73 15.81 -14.39 19.26
C LEU A 73 15.47 -13.83 17.87
N GLN A 74 14.61 -12.80 17.82
CA GLN A 74 14.05 -12.25 16.57
C GLN A 74 15.10 -11.65 15.62
N ASN A 75 16.27 -11.28 16.14
CA ASN A 75 17.37 -10.70 15.37
C ASN A 75 18.37 -11.74 14.84
N LEU A 76 18.12 -13.03 15.07
CA LEU A 76 19.05 -14.09 14.71
C LEU A 76 19.12 -14.26 13.18
N VAL A 77 20.31 -14.08 12.63
CA VAL A 77 20.62 -14.20 11.20
C VAL A 77 21.29 -15.54 10.90
N PHE A 78 22.08 -16.05 11.85
CA PHE A 78 22.83 -17.29 11.73
C PHE A 78 22.50 -18.25 12.88
N LEU A 79 22.09 -19.47 12.55
CA LEU A 79 21.86 -20.55 13.50
C LEU A 79 22.56 -21.83 13.02
N ASP A 80 23.57 -22.28 13.77
CA ASP A 80 24.21 -23.58 13.54
C ASP A 80 23.91 -24.53 14.70
N VAL A 81 23.24 -25.62 14.39
CA VAL A 81 22.88 -26.72 15.28
C VAL A 81 23.33 -28.06 14.68
N SER A 82 24.33 -28.03 13.80
CA SER A 82 24.89 -29.21 13.14
C SER A 82 25.53 -30.18 14.15
N SER A 83 25.65 -31.45 13.78
CA SER A 83 26.28 -32.49 14.60
C SER A 83 25.65 -32.64 16.00
N ASN A 84 24.33 -32.66 16.06
CA ASN A 84 23.56 -32.89 17.27
C ASN A 84 22.69 -34.17 17.14
N LYS A 85 21.74 -34.38 18.05
CA LYS A 85 20.82 -35.54 18.07
C LYS A 85 19.38 -35.10 17.85
N ILE A 86 19.17 -34.01 17.11
CA ILE A 86 17.85 -33.41 16.91
C ILE A 86 17.01 -34.30 15.98
N ARG A 87 15.80 -34.67 16.42
CA ARG A 87 14.89 -35.56 15.67
C ARG A 87 13.79 -34.82 14.91
N SER A 88 13.44 -33.64 15.38
CA SER A 88 12.40 -32.78 14.81
C SER A 88 12.70 -31.32 15.13
N LEU A 89 12.15 -30.42 14.31
CA LEU A 89 12.22 -28.97 14.53
C LEU A 89 10.87 -28.44 15.01
N PRO A 90 10.86 -27.43 15.88
CA PRO A 90 9.61 -26.74 16.25
C PRO A 90 9.04 -26.00 15.04
N ALA A 91 7.71 -25.98 14.90
CA ALA A 91 7.02 -25.25 13.83
C ALA A 91 7.29 -23.74 13.90
N GLU A 92 7.44 -23.24 15.12
CA GLU A 92 7.71 -21.83 15.44
C GLU A 92 9.03 -21.33 14.83
N LEU A 93 9.97 -22.23 14.48
CA LEU A 93 11.19 -21.86 13.77
C LEU A 93 10.90 -21.13 12.45
N GLY A 94 9.74 -21.40 11.81
CA GLY A 94 9.28 -20.69 10.63
C GLY A 94 9.00 -19.19 10.84
N ASN A 95 8.81 -18.74 12.08
CA ASN A 95 8.58 -17.32 12.40
C ASN A 95 9.90 -16.51 12.47
N MET A 96 11.06 -17.16 12.43
CA MET A 96 12.37 -16.51 12.49
C MET A 96 12.83 -16.02 11.11
N VAL A 97 12.00 -15.18 10.48
CA VAL A 97 12.14 -14.71 9.09
C VAL A 97 13.43 -13.92 8.80
N SER A 98 14.16 -13.48 9.83
CA SER A 98 15.47 -12.83 9.74
C SER A 98 16.64 -13.79 9.47
N LEU A 99 16.43 -15.11 9.62
CA LEU A 99 17.46 -16.12 9.38
C LEU A 99 17.89 -16.11 7.91
N ARG A 100 19.21 -16.04 7.70
CA ARG A 100 19.87 -16.20 6.40
C ARG A 100 20.59 -17.52 6.29
N GLU A 101 21.08 -18.04 7.41
CA GLU A 101 21.80 -19.31 7.46
C GLU A 101 21.26 -20.20 8.59
N LEU A 102 20.82 -21.40 8.22
CA LEU A 102 20.32 -22.42 9.13
C LEU A 102 21.03 -23.73 8.84
N LEU A 103 21.97 -24.11 9.70
CA LEU A 103 22.78 -25.30 9.54
C LEU A 103 22.30 -26.40 10.49
N LEU A 104 21.79 -27.48 9.91
CA LEU A 104 21.16 -28.62 10.60
C LEU A 104 21.88 -29.94 10.24
N ASN A 105 23.09 -29.88 9.71
CA ASN A 105 23.79 -31.05 9.18
C ASN A 105 24.02 -32.10 10.27
N ASN A 106 24.09 -33.38 9.91
CA ASN A 106 24.42 -34.49 10.81
C ASN A 106 23.55 -34.54 12.07
N ASN A 107 22.23 -34.46 11.88
CA ASN A 107 21.22 -34.66 12.93
C ASN A 107 20.40 -35.93 12.63
N GLN A 108 19.29 -36.12 13.35
CA GLN A 108 18.38 -37.27 13.20
C GLN A 108 17.02 -36.85 12.62
N LEU A 109 16.98 -35.76 11.84
CA LEU A 109 15.75 -35.24 11.24
C LEU A 109 15.18 -36.21 10.22
N ARG A 110 13.93 -36.63 10.42
CA ARG A 110 13.19 -37.47 9.46
C ARG A 110 12.18 -36.69 8.63
N VAL A 111 11.70 -35.59 9.19
CA VAL A 111 10.72 -34.69 8.58
C VAL A 111 11.10 -33.25 8.88
N LEU A 112 10.65 -32.33 8.03
CA LEU A 112 10.75 -30.88 8.23
C LEU A 112 9.34 -30.33 8.42
N PRO A 113 9.11 -29.40 9.38
CA PRO A 113 7.84 -28.71 9.48
C PRO A 113 7.62 -27.81 8.25
N PHE A 114 6.38 -27.75 7.74
CA PHE A 114 6.04 -26.93 6.58
C PHE A 114 6.24 -25.43 6.84
N GLU A 115 6.16 -25.01 8.10
CA GLU A 115 6.39 -23.64 8.55
C GLU A 115 7.80 -23.13 8.22
N LEU A 116 8.80 -24.01 8.03
CA LEU A 116 10.11 -23.59 7.53
C LEU A 116 10.03 -22.87 6.18
N GLY A 117 9.01 -23.16 5.37
CA GLY A 117 8.78 -22.47 4.11
C GLY A 117 8.56 -20.95 4.26
N LYS A 118 8.18 -20.48 5.46
CA LYS A 118 8.07 -19.05 5.78
C LYS A 118 9.43 -18.34 5.87
N LEU A 119 10.55 -19.06 5.91
CA LEU A 119 11.90 -18.47 5.96
C LEU A 119 12.36 -18.01 4.57
N PHE A 120 11.62 -17.11 3.93
CA PHE A 120 11.86 -16.66 2.55
C PHE A 120 13.16 -15.86 2.36
N GLN A 121 13.79 -15.38 3.44
CA GLN A 121 15.10 -14.72 3.41
C GLN A 121 16.28 -15.70 3.55
N LEU A 122 16.02 -16.99 3.81
CA LEU A 122 17.04 -18.00 4.03
C LEU A 122 17.83 -18.29 2.75
N GLN A 123 19.15 -18.13 2.84
CA GLN A 123 20.09 -18.31 1.74
C GLN A 123 20.73 -19.70 1.80
N THR A 124 21.12 -20.12 3.01
CA THR A 124 21.80 -21.39 3.24
C THR A 124 20.99 -22.24 4.21
N LEU A 125 20.57 -23.41 3.75
CA LEU A 125 19.95 -24.45 4.56
C LEU A 125 20.84 -25.69 4.51
N GLY A 126 21.41 -26.11 5.64
CA GLY A 126 22.28 -27.29 5.71
C GLY A 126 21.52 -28.51 6.21
N LEU A 127 21.24 -29.50 5.36
CA LEU A 127 20.47 -30.70 5.75
C LEU A 127 21.25 -32.02 5.61
N LYS A 128 22.51 -31.98 5.17
CA LYS A 128 23.29 -33.19 4.87
C LYS A 128 23.45 -34.06 6.12
N GLY A 129 23.44 -35.38 5.95
CA GLY A 129 23.62 -36.32 7.07
C GLY A 129 22.38 -36.51 7.96
N ASN A 130 21.20 -36.07 7.51
CA ASN A 130 19.93 -36.37 8.17
C ASN A 130 19.17 -37.51 7.44
N PRO A 131 18.44 -38.37 8.17
CA PRO A 131 17.59 -39.42 7.60
C PRO A 131 16.25 -38.88 7.04
N LEU A 132 16.30 -37.83 6.21
CA LEU A 132 15.14 -37.24 5.55
C LEU A 132 14.61 -38.15 4.42
N THR A 133 13.34 -37.95 4.05
CA THR A 133 12.73 -38.70 2.93
C THR A 133 13.42 -38.39 1.61
N GLN A 134 13.37 -39.36 0.68
CA GLN A 134 14.00 -39.23 -0.63
C GLN A 134 13.44 -38.05 -1.44
N GLU A 135 12.16 -37.74 -1.29
CA GLU A 135 11.51 -36.60 -1.94
C GLU A 135 12.16 -35.26 -1.55
N ILE A 136 12.27 -34.99 -0.24
CA ILE A 136 12.90 -33.78 0.30
C ILE A 136 14.37 -33.70 -0.12
N MET A 137 15.09 -34.81 -0.06
CA MET A 137 16.50 -34.87 -0.45
C MET A 137 16.69 -34.62 -1.94
N THR A 138 15.78 -35.10 -2.79
CA THR A 138 15.83 -34.86 -4.24
C THR A 138 15.63 -33.38 -4.54
N LEU A 139 14.60 -32.74 -3.96
CA LEU A 139 14.36 -31.30 -4.10
C LEU A 139 15.55 -30.46 -3.60
N TYR A 140 16.17 -30.86 -2.49
CA TYR A 140 17.31 -30.16 -1.90
C TYR A 140 18.61 -30.30 -2.72
N GLN A 141 18.78 -31.39 -3.48
CA GLN A 141 19.97 -31.63 -4.30
C GLN A 141 19.96 -30.90 -5.65
N GLU A 142 18.81 -30.37 -6.07
CA GLU A 142 18.69 -29.58 -7.29
C GLU A 142 19.42 -28.23 -7.19
N PRO A 143 19.74 -27.57 -8.32
CA PRO A 143 20.21 -26.19 -8.31
C PRO A 143 19.21 -25.28 -7.60
N ASP A 144 19.69 -24.44 -6.68
CA ASP A 144 18.87 -23.60 -5.80
C ASP A 144 17.95 -24.42 -4.86
N GLY A 145 18.40 -25.63 -4.48
CA GLY A 145 17.63 -26.59 -3.68
C GLY A 145 17.11 -26.05 -2.34
N THR A 146 17.83 -25.12 -1.71
CA THR A 146 17.31 -24.39 -0.53
C THR A 146 16.00 -23.69 -0.85
N ARG A 147 15.98 -22.81 -1.87
CA ARG A 147 14.78 -22.05 -2.22
C ARG A 147 13.67 -22.95 -2.74
N ARG A 148 13.99 -23.95 -3.56
CA ARG A 148 13.00 -24.92 -4.06
C ARG A 148 12.31 -25.66 -2.94
N LEU A 149 13.08 -26.14 -1.97
CA LEU A 149 12.54 -26.83 -0.79
C LEU A 149 11.67 -25.90 0.05
N LEU A 150 12.11 -24.67 0.33
CA LEU A 150 11.31 -23.70 1.09
C LEU A 150 10.01 -23.35 0.37
N ASN A 151 10.05 -23.18 -0.96
CA ASN A 151 8.85 -22.94 -1.75
C ASN A 151 7.88 -24.13 -1.68
N TYR A 152 8.38 -25.35 -1.84
CA TYR A 152 7.58 -26.56 -1.68
C TYR A 152 6.94 -26.61 -0.29
N LEU A 153 7.69 -26.31 0.77
CA LEU A 153 7.17 -26.33 2.13
C LEU A 153 6.08 -25.26 2.33
N LEU A 154 6.30 -24.05 1.81
CA LEU A 154 5.34 -22.95 1.94
C LEU A 154 4.06 -23.21 1.13
N ASP A 155 4.18 -23.78 -0.08
CA ASP A 155 3.04 -24.06 -0.94
C ASP A 155 2.14 -25.17 -0.39
N ASN A 156 2.70 -26.07 0.43
CA ASN A 156 1.98 -27.14 1.13
C ASN A 156 1.64 -26.81 2.60
N LEU A 157 1.95 -25.59 3.06
CA LEU A 157 1.59 -25.16 4.41
C LEU A 157 0.07 -25.03 4.54
N ALA A 158 -0.49 -25.65 5.59
CA ALA A 158 -1.91 -25.52 5.89
C ALA A 158 -2.24 -24.04 6.18
N VAL A 159 -3.22 -23.50 5.46
CA VAL A 159 -3.71 -22.14 5.69
C VAL A 159 -4.71 -22.14 6.83
N PRO A 160 -4.64 -21.17 7.77
CA PRO A 160 -5.66 -21.01 8.79
C PRO A 160 -7.06 -20.97 8.17
N THR A 161 -8.00 -21.75 8.71
CA THR A 161 -9.36 -21.86 8.16
C THR A 161 -10.23 -20.63 8.42
N GLU A 162 -9.84 -19.79 9.38
CA GLU A 162 -10.64 -18.63 9.77
C GLU A 162 -10.37 -17.46 8.82
N PRO A 163 -11.40 -16.97 8.10
CA PRO A 163 -11.27 -15.76 7.29
C PRO A 163 -11.04 -14.53 8.20
N PRO A 164 -10.47 -13.45 7.64
CA PRO A 164 -10.33 -12.20 8.36
C PRO A 164 -11.70 -11.69 8.84
N PRO A 165 -11.78 -11.07 10.04
CA PRO A 165 -13.00 -10.45 10.50
C PRO A 165 -13.44 -9.35 9.54
N SER A 166 -14.73 -9.21 9.33
CA SER A 166 -15.27 -8.13 8.50
C SER A 166 -14.90 -6.77 9.09
N ARG A 167 -14.40 -5.87 8.23
CA ARG A 167 -14.02 -4.51 8.62
C ARG A 167 -15.26 -3.74 9.05
N SER A 168 -15.20 -3.10 10.22
CA SER A 168 -16.32 -2.32 10.75
C SER A 168 -16.35 -0.89 10.18
N TRP A 169 -17.53 -0.29 10.20
CA TRP A 169 -17.75 1.08 9.74
C TRP A 169 -17.55 2.10 10.88
N ILE A 170 -16.90 3.24 10.60
CA ILE A 170 -16.86 4.40 11.51
C ILE A 170 -17.79 5.47 10.98
N VAL A 171 -18.70 5.93 11.83
CA VAL A 171 -19.48 7.15 11.61
C VAL A 171 -18.69 8.33 12.17
N LEU A 172 -18.40 9.31 11.32
CA LEU A 172 -17.65 10.52 11.67
C LEU A 172 -18.56 11.73 11.88
N GLN A 173 -19.64 11.82 11.10
CA GLN A 173 -20.58 12.93 11.16
C GLN A 173 -21.97 12.48 10.71
N GLU A 174 -23.00 13.09 11.29
CA GLU A 174 -24.38 12.96 10.82
C GLU A 174 -24.63 13.78 9.54
N PRO A 175 -25.51 13.30 8.64
CA PRO A 175 -25.88 14.04 7.43
C PRO A 175 -26.49 15.42 7.73
N GLU A 176 -26.18 16.40 6.89
CA GLU A 176 -26.77 17.73 6.92
C GLU A 176 -28.24 17.67 6.49
N ARG A 177 -29.16 18.13 7.35
CA ARG A 177 -30.62 18.06 7.10
C ARG A 177 -31.23 19.34 6.54
N THR A 178 -30.47 20.43 6.52
CA THR A 178 -30.96 21.78 6.21
C THR A 178 -30.90 22.10 4.71
N ARG A 179 -29.98 21.46 3.98
CA ARG A 179 -29.76 21.67 2.54
C ARG A 179 -30.04 20.38 1.77
N PRO A 180 -30.39 20.46 0.48
CA PRO A 180 -30.45 19.27 -0.37
C PRO A 180 -29.05 18.67 -0.52
N THR A 181 -28.93 17.38 -0.25
CA THR A 181 -27.65 16.66 -0.33
C THR A 181 -27.78 15.42 -1.22
N ALA A 182 -26.64 14.95 -1.71
CA ALA A 182 -26.54 13.67 -2.40
C ALA A 182 -25.49 12.81 -1.70
N LEU A 183 -25.88 11.60 -1.31
CA LEU A 183 -24.99 10.63 -0.68
C LEU A 183 -24.27 9.81 -1.75
N LEU A 184 -22.95 9.70 -1.62
CA LEU A 184 -22.13 8.92 -2.52
C LEU A 184 -21.05 8.16 -1.76
N THR A 185 -20.76 6.94 -2.19
CA THR A 185 -19.71 6.11 -1.62
C THR A 185 -18.56 5.94 -2.61
N VAL A 186 -17.33 6.04 -2.12
CA VAL A 186 -16.11 6.02 -2.94
C VAL A 186 -15.16 4.95 -2.41
N MET A 187 -14.70 4.08 -3.29
CA MET A 187 -13.64 3.09 -3.05
C MET A 187 -12.36 3.52 -3.77
N CYS A 188 -11.21 3.37 -3.10
CA CYS A 188 -9.88 3.48 -3.70
C CYS A 188 -9.08 2.22 -3.37
N TYR A 189 -8.54 1.54 -4.38
CA TYR A 189 -7.89 0.25 -4.16
C TYR A 189 -6.83 -0.11 -5.22
N ASN A 190 -5.59 -0.26 -4.78
CA ASN A 190 -4.53 -0.88 -5.58
C ASN A 190 -4.67 -2.41 -5.50
N VAL A 191 -4.91 -3.06 -6.64
CA VAL A 191 -5.25 -4.49 -6.69
C VAL A 191 -4.04 -5.42 -6.81
N LEU A 192 -2.82 -4.88 -6.91
CA LEU A 192 -1.58 -5.59 -7.21
C LEU A 192 -1.67 -6.40 -8.51
N CYS A 193 -1.10 -5.87 -9.59
CA CYS A 193 -1.11 -6.56 -10.88
C CYS A 193 -0.31 -7.88 -10.85
N ASP A 194 -0.62 -8.81 -11.75
CA ASP A 194 0.04 -10.13 -11.79
C ASP A 194 1.54 -10.00 -12.08
N LYS A 195 1.90 -9.02 -12.92
CA LYS A 195 3.29 -8.71 -13.24
C LYS A 195 4.17 -8.43 -12.01
N TYR A 196 3.63 -7.79 -10.97
CA TYR A 196 4.39 -7.44 -9.77
C TYR A 196 4.23 -8.47 -8.64
N ALA A 197 3.19 -9.30 -8.67
CA ALA A 197 2.92 -10.36 -7.69
C ALA A 197 3.90 -11.56 -7.79
N THR A 198 5.19 -11.30 -7.60
CA THR A 198 6.27 -12.29 -7.74
C THR A 198 6.77 -12.79 -6.38
N ARG A 199 7.34 -13.99 -6.36
CA ARG A 199 8.01 -14.56 -5.17
C ARG A 199 9.26 -13.80 -4.73
N GLN A 200 9.82 -12.96 -5.59
CA GLN A 200 10.98 -12.12 -5.24
C GLN A 200 10.56 -11.00 -4.29
N LEU A 201 9.39 -10.40 -4.52
CA LEU A 201 8.83 -9.34 -3.67
C LEU A 201 8.00 -9.92 -2.51
N TYR A 202 7.23 -10.97 -2.78
CA TYR A 202 6.28 -11.57 -1.83
C TYR A 202 6.67 -12.99 -1.46
N GLY A 203 7.94 -13.21 -1.09
CA GLY A 203 8.48 -14.54 -0.80
C GLY A 203 7.79 -15.28 0.36
N TYR A 204 7.14 -14.53 1.25
CA TYR A 204 6.32 -15.04 2.35
C TYR A 204 4.94 -15.54 1.93
N CYS A 205 4.49 -15.29 0.69
CA CYS A 205 3.17 -15.68 0.20
C CYS A 205 3.26 -16.92 -0.70
N PRO A 206 2.49 -18.00 -0.44
CA PRO A 206 2.44 -19.20 -1.27
C PRO A 206 2.21 -18.90 -2.76
N SER A 207 2.84 -19.65 -3.66
CA SER A 207 2.78 -19.44 -5.11
C SER A 207 1.35 -19.53 -5.64
N TRP A 208 0.55 -20.45 -5.12
CA TRP A 208 -0.84 -20.61 -5.50
C TRP A 208 -1.73 -19.44 -5.03
N ALA A 209 -1.36 -18.79 -3.92
CA ALA A 209 -2.06 -17.62 -3.38
C ALA A 209 -1.67 -16.34 -4.14
N LEU A 210 -0.45 -16.26 -4.67
CA LEU A 210 -0.01 -15.17 -5.55
C LEU A 210 -0.61 -15.25 -6.95
N ASN A 211 -0.96 -16.46 -7.42
CA ASN A 211 -1.48 -16.66 -8.76
C ASN A 211 -2.72 -15.79 -9.05
N TRP A 212 -2.70 -15.05 -10.17
CA TRP A 212 -3.83 -14.20 -10.56
C TRP A 212 -5.19 -14.90 -10.59
N SER A 213 -5.25 -16.16 -11.04
CA SER A 213 -6.52 -16.91 -11.11
C SER A 213 -7.14 -17.17 -9.75
N TYR A 214 -6.31 -17.20 -8.70
CA TYR A 214 -6.74 -17.26 -7.31
C TYR A 214 -7.12 -15.85 -6.81
N ARG A 215 -6.17 -14.88 -6.86
CA ARG A 215 -6.35 -13.54 -6.28
C ARG A 215 -7.53 -12.76 -6.87
N LYS A 216 -7.73 -12.83 -8.19
CA LYS A 216 -8.76 -12.04 -8.88
C LYS A 216 -10.18 -12.30 -8.36
N LYS A 217 -10.44 -13.50 -7.82
CA LYS A 217 -11.74 -13.86 -7.23
C LYS A 217 -11.97 -13.08 -5.94
N SER A 218 -10.98 -13.10 -5.04
CA SER A 218 -11.04 -12.38 -3.77
C SER A 218 -11.00 -10.87 -3.96
N ILE A 219 -10.23 -10.35 -4.93
CA ILE A 219 -10.24 -8.92 -5.31
C ILE A 219 -11.65 -8.50 -5.72
N MET A 220 -12.31 -9.28 -6.58
CA MET A 220 -13.68 -8.98 -7.00
C MET A 220 -14.66 -9.08 -5.82
N GLN A 221 -14.50 -10.06 -4.93
CA GLN A 221 -15.33 -10.17 -3.72
C GLN A 221 -15.19 -8.95 -2.81
N GLU A 222 -13.97 -8.43 -2.59
CA GLU A 222 -13.73 -7.20 -1.83
C GLU A 222 -14.46 -6.01 -2.47
N ILE A 223 -14.30 -5.82 -3.78
CA ILE A 223 -14.95 -4.72 -4.53
C ILE A 223 -16.47 -4.80 -4.42
N LEU A 224 -17.04 -5.99 -4.64
CA LEU A 224 -18.48 -6.19 -4.60
C LEU A 224 -19.05 -6.08 -3.17
N SER A 225 -18.28 -6.48 -2.15
CA SER A 225 -18.71 -6.38 -0.75
C SER A 225 -18.85 -4.94 -0.29
N CYS A 226 -18.01 -4.02 -0.78
CA CYS A 226 -18.10 -2.59 -0.49
C CYS A 226 -19.30 -1.93 -1.20
N ASN A 227 -19.69 -2.44 -2.38
CA ASN A 227 -20.80 -1.91 -3.20
C ASN A 227 -20.74 -0.39 -3.43
N ALA A 228 -19.53 0.14 -3.61
CA ALA A 228 -19.26 1.57 -3.72
C ALA A 228 -19.93 2.19 -4.96
N ASP A 229 -20.42 3.42 -4.87
CA ASP A 229 -21.02 4.08 -6.02
C ASP A 229 -19.97 4.50 -7.08
N ILE A 230 -18.76 4.78 -6.62
CA ILE A 230 -17.58 5.13 -7.43
C ILE A 230 -16.41 4.26 -6.95
N ILE A 231 -15.72 3.61 -7.88
CA ILE A 231 -14.58 2.73 -7.60
C ILE A 231 -13.37 3.20 -8.40
N SER A 232 -12.30 3.58 -7.72
CA SER A 232 -11.01 3.94 -8.31
C SER A 232 -10.01 2.83 -8.06
N LEU A 233 -9.55 2.16 -9.12
CA LEU A 233 -8.57 1.08 -9.04
C LEU A 233 -7.22 1.50 -9.64
N GLN A 234 -6.14 1.09 -8.98
CA GLN A 234 -4.77 1.17 -9.50
C GLN A 234 -4.24 -0.24 -9.80
N GLU A 235 -3.20 -0.33 -10.62
CA GLU A 235 -2.60 -1.60 -11.07
C GLU A 235 -3.57 -2.55 -11.79
N VAL A 236 -4.50 -1.98 -12.55
CA VAL A 236 -5.39 -2.77 -13.39
C VAL A 236 -4.69 -3.10 -14.70
N GLU A 237 -4.41 -4.37 -14.97
CA GLU A 237 -3.87 -4.81 -16.27
C GLU A 237 -4.87 -4.61 -17.41
N THR A 238 -4.35 -4.22 -18.58
CA THR A 238 -5.17 -3.91 -19.77
C THR A 238 -6.12 -5.03 -20.16
N GLU A 239 -5.62 -6.26 -20.26
CA GLU A 239 -6.47 -7.41 -20.64
C GLU A 239 -7.50 -7.73 -19.54
N GLN A 240 -7.11 -7.60 -18.27
CA GLN A 240 -8.00 -7.88 -17.14
C GLN A 240 -9.11 -6.84 -16.99
N TYR A 241 -8.84 -5.57 -17.35
CA TYR A 241 -9.88 -4.55 -17.39
C TYR A 241 -11.03 -4.96 -18.31
N TYR A 242 -10.72 -5.27 -19.58
CA TYR A 242 -11.73 -5.57 -20.59
C TYR A 242 -12.39 -6.93 -20.41
N ASN A 243 -11.63 -7.95 -19.99
CA ASN A 243 -12.13 -9.33 -19.95
C ASN A 243 -12.70 -9.74 -18.59
N TYR A 244 -12.40 -9.01 -17.52
CA TYR A 244 -12.80 -9.39 -16.17
C TYR A 244 -13.48 -8.23 -15.41
N PHE A 245 -12.75 -7.15 -15.10
CA PHE A 245 -13.30 -6.09 -14.23
C PHE A 245 -14.53 -5.42 -14.84
N LEU A 246 -14.45 -4.97 -16.10
CA LEU A 246 -15.58 -4.32 -16.77
C LEU A 246 -16.76 -5.29 -16.92
N VAL A 247 -16.50 -6.55 -17.31
CA VAL A 247 -17.55 -7.56 -17.51
C VAL A 247 -18.30 -7.87 -16.21
N GLU A 248 -17.59 -8.12 -15.11
CA GLU A 248 -18.23 -8.45 -13.84
C GLU A 248 -18.92 -7.23 -13.21
N LEU A 249 -18.31 -6.05 -13.26
CA LEU A 249 -18.91 -4.83 -12.70
C LEU A 249 -20.10 -4.34 -13.55
N SER A 250 -20.09 -4.52 -14.87
CA SER A 250 -21.27 -4.19 -15.69
C SER A 250 -22.49 -5.04 -15.36
N LYS A 251 -22.33 -6.30 -14.90
CA LYS A 251 -23.45 -7.10 -14.38
C LYS A 251 -24.08 -6.48 -13.13
N GLN A 252 -23.32 -5.67 -12.39
CA GLN A 252 -23.75 -4.96 -11.18
C GLN A 252 -24.16 -3.51 -11.46
N GLY A 253 -24.34 -3.14 -12.73
CA GLY A 253 -24.80 -1.80 -13.11
C GLY A 253 -23.70 -0.73 -13.12
N TYR A 254 -22.44 -1.12 -13.27
CA TYR A 254 -21.34 -0.17 -13.46
C TYR A 254 -20.98 0.01 -14.94
N ASP A 255 -20.57 1.22 -15.25
CA ASP A 255 -19.76 1.53 -16.43
C ASP A 255 -18.40 2.04 -15.95
N GLY A 256 -17.40 2.11 -16.82
CA GLY A 256 -16.07 2.48 -16.41
C GLY A 256 -15.19 3.07 -17.49
N PHE A 257 -14.14 3.73 -17.03
CA PHE A 257 -13.08 4.27 -17.86
C PHE A 257 -11.73 3.73 -17.39
N PHE A 258 -10.89 3.33 -18.33
CA PHE A 258 -9.54 2.83 -18.08
C PHE A 258 -8.56 3.43 -19.06
N SER A 259 -7.34 3.65 -18.56
CA SER A 259 -6.18 3.97 -19.38
C SER A 259 -4.96 3.21 -18.86
N PRO A 260 -4.20 2.51 -19.72
CA PRO A 260 -2.92 1.93 -19.36
C PRO A 260 -1.83 3.01 -19.27
N LYS A 261 -0.73 2.70 -18.58
CA LYS A 261 0.49 3.55 -18.58
C LYS A 261 1.04 3.78 -20.00
N SER A 262 1.70 4.92 -20.20
CA SER A 262 2.09 5.43 -21.53
C SER A 262 2.97 4.46 -22.34
N ARG A 263 3.76 3.60 -21.67
CA ARG A 263 4.58 2.57 -22.33
C ARG A 263 3.79 1.61 -23.22
N ALA A 264 2.49 1.44 -22.98
CA ALA A 264 1.61 0.60 -23.79
C ALA A 264 1.62 0.96 -25.29
N ARG A 265 1.97 2.21 -25.65
CA ARG A 265 1.98 2.68 -27.04
C ARG A 265 3.19 2.22 -27.87
N THR A 266 4.30 1.93 -27.21
CA THR A 266 5.57 1.59 -27.88
C THR A 266 5.92 0.09 -27.79
N MET A 267 5.09 -0.69 -27.10
CA MET A 267 5.30 -2.12 -26.87
C MET A 267 4.58 -3.00 -27.91
N SER A 268 4.99 -4.27 -27.97
CA SER A 268 4.31 -5.29 -28.77
C SER A 268 2.87 -5.52 -28.28
N GLU A 269 2.01 -6.05 -29.13
CA GLU A 269 0.61 -6.31 -28.77
C GLU A 269 0.46 -7.33 -27.62
N SER A 270 1.36 -8.31 -27.55
CA SER A 270 1.41 -9.30 -26.45
C SER A 270 1.77 -8.66 -25.11
N ASP A 271 2.76 -7.77 -25.10
CA ASP A 271 3.21 -7.15 -23.85
C ASP A 271 2.26 -6.06 -23.39
N ARG A 272 1.63 -5.35 -24.33
CA ARG A 272 0.64 -4.30 -24.07
C ARG A 272 -0.53 -4.80 -23.21
N LYS A 273 -0.93 -6.05 -23.37
CA LYS A 273 -2.00 -6.70 -22.58
C LYS A 273 -1.72 -6.71 -21.08
N HIS A 274 -0.45 -6.82 -20.72
CA HIS A 274 0.03 -6.90 -19.33
C HIS A 274 0.51 -5.54 -18.80
N VAL A 275 0.30 -4.45 -19.55
CA VAL A 275 0.54 -3.10 -19.04
C VAL A 275 -0.61 -2.72 -18.15
N ASP A 276 -0.27 -2.38 -16.91
CA ASP A 276 -1.19 -1.89 -15.90
C ASP A 276 -1.46 -0.38 -16.02
N GLY A 277 -2.55 0.06 -15.40
CA GLY A 277 -2.98 1.45 -15.36
C GLY A 277 -4.06 1.73 -14.32
N CYS A 278 -4.77 2.83 -14.51
CA CYS A 278 -5.82 3.28 -13.60
C CYS A 278 -7.20 3.11 -14.23
N ALA A 279 -8.17 2.67 -13.42
CA ALA A 279 -9.58 2.58 -13.81
C ALA A 279 -10.47 3.36 -12.84
N ILE A 280 -11.56 3.93 -13.35
CA ILE A 280 -12.66 4.49 -12.55
C ILE A 280 -13.96 3.84 -13.03
N PHE A 281 -14.70 3.23 -12.11
CA PHE A 281 -16.05 2.72 -12.34
C PHE A 281 -17.07 3.56 -11.58
N TYR A 282 -18.26 3.67 -12.13
CA TYR A 282 -19.38 4.41 -11.52
C TYR A 282 -20.70 3.69 -11.81
N LYS A 283 -21.63 3.74 -10.84
CA LYS A 283 -22.98 3.18 -11.04
C LYS A 283 -23.76 3.99 -12.06
N ILE A 284 -24.24 3.35 -13.12
CA ILE A 284 -24.99 4.00 -14.21
C ILE A 284 -26.37 4.48 -13.76
N GLU A 285 -26.91 3.90 -12.69
CA GLU A 285 -28.18 4.35 -12.09
C GLU A 285 -28.00 5.74 -11.46
N LYS A 286 -26.81 6.04 -10.95
CA LYS A 286 -26.48 7.24 -10.17
C LYS A 286 -25.83 8.35 -11.00
N PHE A 287 -24.98 7.97 -11.94
CA PHE A 287 -24.13 8.89 -12.68
C PHE A 287 -24.24 8.70 -14.20
N SER A 288 -23.98 9.77 -14.93
CA SER A 288 -23.76 9.74 -16.39
C SER A 288 -22.41 10.38 -16.69
N MET A 289 -21.52 9.68 -17.42
CA MET A 289 -20.23 10.24 -17.80
C MET A 289 -20.38 11.30 -18.90
N VAL A 290 -19.83 12.49 -18.64
CA VAL A 290 -19.83 13.63 -19.56
C VAL A 290 -18.50 13.71 -20.32
N GLN A 291 -17.37 13.56 -19.61
CA GLN A 291 -16.02 13.63 -20.18
C GLN A 291 -15.09 12.63 -19.50
N LYS A 292 -14.06 12.21 -20.23
CA LYS A 292 -12.98 11.35 -19.73
C LYS A 292 -11.64 11.89 -20.23
N HIS A 293 -10.64 11.87 -19.35
CA HIS A 293 -9.32 12.44 -19.59
C HIS A 293 -8.24 11.50 -19.05
N THR A 294 -7.16 11.33 -19.80
CA THR A 294 -5.93 10.68 -19.33
C THR A 294 -4.85 11.75 -19.22
N VAL A 295 -4.18 11.80 -18.08
CA VAL A 295 -3.07 12.71 -17.79
C VAL A 295 -1.78 11.90 -17.83
N GLU A 296 -0.95 12.15 -18.85
CA GLU A 296 0.35 11.50 -19.02
C GLU A 296 1.45 12.41 -18.48
N PHE A 297 2.06 12.03 -17.36
CA PHE A 297 3.02 12.88 -16.66
C PHE A 297 4.30 13.12 -17.44
N ASN A 298 4.76 12.14 -18.21
CA ASN A 298 5.94 12.30 -19.08
C ASN A 298 5.73 13.36 -20.18
N GLN A 299 4.56 13.39 -20.82
CA GLN A 299 4.25 14.38 -21.85
C GLN A 299 4.14 15.78 -21.27
N LEU A 300 3.53 15.91 -20.08
CA LEU A 300 3.47 17.19 -19.36
C LEU A 300 4.86 17.64 -18.91
N ALA A 301 5.68 16.73 -18.39
CA ALA A 301 7.06 17.04 -18.00
C ALA A 301 7.88 17.51 -19.20
N MET A 302 7.73 16.86 -20.36
CA MET A 302 8.39 17.26 -21.61
C MET A 302 7.90 18.62 -22.11
N ALA A 303 6.60 18.92 -22.01
CA ALA A 303 6.06 20.22 -22.42
C ALA A 303 6.45 21.37 -21.48
N ASN A 304 6.85 21.06 -20.25
CA ASN A 304 7.19 22.04 -19.20
C ASN A 304 8.65 21.90 -18.73
N SER A 305 9.52 21.29 -19.52
CA SER A 305 10.92 21.04 -19.14
C SER A 305 11.87 22.22 -19.38
N ASP A 306 11.38 23.32 -19.94
CA ASP A 306 12.22 24.47 -20.31
C ASP A 306 13.07 24.94 -19.12
N GLY A 307 14.39 24.84 -19.28
CA GLY A 307 15.38 25.26 -18.30
C GLY A 307 15.67 24.28 -17.15
N SER A 308 15.03 23.11 -17.08
CA SER A 308 15.25 22.13 -16.00
C SER A 308 15.70 20.75 -16.50
N GLU A 309 16.99 20.46 -16.35
CA GLU A 309 17.54 19.12 -16.62
C GLU A 309 16.94 18.05 -15.70
N ALA A 310 16.60 18.42 -14.47
CA ALA A 310 15.98 17.49 -13.51
C ALA A 310 14.60 17.02 -14.00
N MET A 311 13.81 17.92 -14.62
CA MET A 311 12.52 17.57 -15.23
C MET A 311 12.69 16.55 -16.36
N LEU A 312 13.68 16.73 -17.23
CA LEU A 312 13.96 15.81 -18.34
C LEU A 312 14.51 14.46 -17.86
N ASN A 313 15.46 14.48 -16.94
CA ASN A 313 16.19 13.27 -16.55
C ASN A 313 15.40 12.41 -15.55
N ARG A 314 14.70 13.05 -14.60
CA ARG A 314 14.06 12.34 -13.48
C ARG A 314 12.56 12.17 -13.67
N VAL A 315 11.84 13.21 -14.11
CA VAL A 315 10.37 13.21 -14.19
C VAL A 315 9.87 12.67 -15.53
N MET A 316 10.40 13.17 -16.67
CA MET A 316 9.96 12.77 -18.01
C MET A 316 10.20 11.29 -18.32
N THR A 317 11.23 10.69 -17.71
CA THR A 317 11.56 9.27 -17.86
C THR A 317 10.57 8.32 -17.17
N LYS A 318 9.59 8.84 -16.42
CA LYS A 318 8.58 8.03 -15.71
C LYS A 318 7.25 8.02 -16.46
N ASP A 319 6.70 6.84 -16.66
CA ASP A 319 5.50 6.60 -17.47
C ASP A 319 4.20 6.49 -16.66
N ASN A 320 4.23 6.99 -15.42
CA ASN A 320 3.07 7.09 -14.54
C ASN A 320 1.97 7.96 -15.18
N ILE A 321 0.72 7.68 -14.80
CA ILE A 321 -0.45 8.37 -15.33
C ILE A 321 -1.48 8.66 -14.25
N GLY A 322 -2.40 9.57 -14.56
CA GLY A 322 -3.68 9.69 -13.90
C GLY A 322 -4.83 9.68 -14.90
N VAL A 323 -6.03 9.36 -14.43
CA VAL A 323 -7.28 9.42 -15.19
C VAL A 323 -8.28 10.28 -14.45
N ALA A 324 -9.14 10.98 -15.17
CA ALA A 324 -10.21 11.76 -14.58
C ALA A 324 -11.50 11.61 -15.40
N VAL A 325 -12.63 11.44 -14.71
CA VAL A 325 -13.97 11.36 -15.31
C VAL A 325 -14.87 12.43 -14.72
N LEU A 326 -15.50 13.20 -15.60
CA LEU A 326 -16.51 14.18 -15.24
C LEU A 326 -17.87 13.49 -15.28
N LEU A 327 -18.51 13.38 -14.11
CA LEU A 327 -19.79 12.71 -13.92
C LEU A 327 -20.90 13.74 -13.70
N GLU A 328 -22.04 13.52 -14.34
CA GLU A 328 -23.30 14.21 -14.07
C GLU A 328 -24.12 13.35 -13.09
N LEU A 329 -24.52 13.94 -11.96
CA LEU A 329 -25.38 13.29 -10.98
C LEU A 329 -26.82 13.28 -11.50
N LYS A 330 -27.49 12.13 -11.41
CA LYS A 330 -28.92 12.05 -11.73
C LYS A 330 -29.75 12.66 -10.61
N LYS A 331 -30.84 13.35 -10.99
CA LYS A 331 -31.72 14.11 -10.08
C LYS A 331 -32.38 13.25 -9.00
N GLU A 332 -32.55 11.95 -9.26
CA GLU A 332 -33.18 10.98 -8.37
C GLU A 332 -32.39 10.74 -7.07
N LEU A 333 -31.10 11.09 -7.03
CA LEU A 333 -30.23 10.97 -5.85
C LEU A 333 -30.32 12.13 -4.87
N ILE A 334 -31.00 13.22 -5.25
CA ILE A 334 -31.04 14.43 -4.45
C ILE A 334 -32.14 14.26 -3.40
N GLU A 335 -31.74 13.92 -2.18
CA GLU A 335 -32.67 13.79 -1.06
C GLU A 335 -33.05 15.19 -0.55
N LEU A 336 -34.36 15.47 -0.57
CA LEU A 336 -34.93 16.72 -0.08
C LEU A 336 -35.65 16.48 1.23
N SER A 337 -35.27 17.21 2.28
CA SER A 337 -35.95 17.20 3.57
C SER A 337 -37.39 17.78 3.55
N SER A 338 -37.89 18.23 2.39
CA SER A 338 -39.19 18.94 2.28
C SER A 338 -40.15 18.51 1.14
N GLY A 339 -39.91 17.42 0.41
CA GLY A 339 -40.91 16.83 -0.50
C GLY A 339 -41.39 17.71 -1.67
N LYS A 340 -40.77 18.87 -1.94
CA LYS A 340 -41.11 19.73 -3.08
C LYS A 340 -40.19 19.44 -4.27
N SER A 341 -40.80 19.05 -5.40
CA SER A 341 -40.10 18.88 -6.68
C SER A 341 -39.51 20.21 -7.16
N ILE A 342 -38.18 20.31 -7.22
CA ILE A 342 -37.50 21.48 -7.79
C ILE A 342 -37.38 21.24 -9.30
N HIS A 343 -38.28 21.86 -10.06
CA HIS A 343 -38.29 21.78 -11.52
C HIS A 343 -37.11 22.49 -12.23
N ALA A 344 -36.11 23.01 -11.52
CA ALA A 344 -35.05 23.83 -12.09
C ALA A 344 -33.69 23.78 -11.36
N MET A 345 -33.19 22.59 -10.96
CA MET A 345 -31.75 22.47 -10.64
C MET A 345 -30.93 22.32 -11.92
N GLU A 346 -29.89 23.16 -12.04
CA GLU A 346 -28.82 23.00 -13.02
C GLU A 346 -28.15 21.63 -12.88
N LYS A 347 -27.48 21.17 -13.94
CA LYS A 347 -26.77 19.89 -13.94
C LYS A 347 -25.72 19.88 -12.84
N GLN A 348 -25.86 18.99 -11.86
CA GLN A 348 -24.83 18.82 -10.83
C GLN A 348 -23.72 17.92 -11.36
N LEU A 349 -22.50 18.44 -11.37
CA LEU A 349 -21.32 17.72 -11.83
C LEU A 349 -20.44 17.31 -10.64
N LEU A 350 -19.65 16.26 -10.84
CA LEU A 350 -18.62 15.77 -9.95
C LEU A 350 -17.43 15.32 -10.79
N LEU A 351 -16.23 15.80 -10.48
CA LEU A 351 -15.01 15.29 -11.09
C LEU A 351 -14.40 14.22 -10.18
N VAL A 352 -14.19 13.03 -10.72
CA VAL A 352 -13.45 11.96 -10.04
C VAL A 352 -12.11 11.80 -10.71
N ALA A 353 -11.03 11.90 -9.96
CA ALA A 353 -9.67 11.73 -10.41
C ALA A 353 -9.05 10.50 -9.73
N ASN A 354 -8.27 9.72 -10.49
CA ASN A 354 -7.55 8.55 -10.02
C ASN A 354 -6.11 8.56 -10.56
N ALA A 355 -5.08 8.45 -9.71
CA ALA A 355 -3.69 8.41 -10.14
C ALA A 355 -2.86 7.34 -9.40
N HIS A 356 -1.77 6.91 -10.05
CA HIS A 356 -0.75 6.05 -9.45
C HIS A 356 0.63 6.67 -9.69
N MET A 357 1.19 7.28 -8.65
CA MET A 357 2.45 8.02 -8.69
C MET A 357 3.66 7.07 -8.69
N HIS A 358 4.84 7.60 -9.01
CA HIS A 358 6.08 6.82 -9.01
C HIS A 358 6.37 6.21 -7.61
N TRP A 359 6.90 4.99 -7.56
CA TRP A 359 7.01 4.23 -6.31
C TRP A 359 8.30 4.49 -5.53
N ASP A 360 9.42 4.71 -6.23
CA ASP A 360 10.76 4.71 -5.63
C ASP A 360 10.90 5.75 -4.49
N PRO A 361 11.25 5.34 -3.25
CA PRO A 361 11.45 6.24 -2.11
C PRO A 361 12.48 7.35 -2.38
N GLU A 362 13.47 7.11 -3.24
CA GLU A 362 14.51 8.08 -3.59
C GLU A 362 14.05 9.15 -4.59
N TYR A 363 12.79 9.13 -4.99
CA TYR A 363 12.23 10.05 -5.97
C TYR A 363 11.05 10.85 -5.39
N SER A 364 11.19 11.33 -4.15
CA SER A 364 10.23 12.25 -3.50
C SER A 364 9.92 13.48 -4.36
N ASP A 365 10.93 14.00 -5.07
CA ASP A 365 10.79 15.12 -6.00
C ASP A 365 9.87 14.77 -7.16
N VAL A 366 10.03 13.59 -7.76
CA VAL A 366 9.16 13.16 -8.88
C VAL A 366 7.74 12.96 -8.42
N LYS A 367 7.51 12.33 -7.25
CA LYS A 367 6.16 12.14 -6.69
C LYS A 367 5.45 13.48 -6.48
N LEU A 368 6.16 14.47 -5.96
CA LEU A 368 5.66 15.82 -5.74
C LEU A 368 5.35 16.54 -7.05
N VAL A 369 6.27 16.52 -8.02
CA VAL A 369 6.05 17.15 -9.33
C VAL A 369 4.91 16.49 -10.10
N GLN A 370 4.80 15.15 -10.08
CA GLN A 370 3.66 14.43 -10.67
C GLN A 370 2.33 14.85 -10.06
N THR A 371 2.27 15.03 -8.75
CA THR A 371 1.07 15.50 -8.05
C THR A 371 0.69 16.92 -8.46
N MET A 372 1.68 17.82 -8.60
CA MET A 372 1.46 19.19 -9.09
C MET A 372 0.93 19.21 -10.52
N MET A 373 1.56 18.44 -11.42
CA MET A 373 1.11 18.29 -12.81
C MET A 373 -0.33 17.76 -12.87
N PHE A 374 -0.64 16.77 -12.04
CA PHE A 374 -1.97 16.18 -12.00
C PHE A 374 -3.04 17.18 -11.57
N LEU A 375 -2.82 17.91 -10.47
CA LEU A 375 -3.78 18.92 -10.01
C LEU A 375 -3.92 20.09 -10.98
N SER A 376 -2.84 20.51 -11.64
CA SER A 376 -2.88 21.54 -12.67
C SER A 376 -3.77 21.13 -13.85
N GLU A 377 -3.63 19.90 -14.36
CA GLU A 377 -4.50 19.40 -15.43
C GLU A 377 -5.93 19.15 -14.98
N VAL A 378 -6.14 18.64 -13.77
CA VAL A 378 -7.46 18.50 -13.17
C VAL A 378 -8.18 19.86 -13.10
N LYS A 379 -7.46 20.93 -12.73
CA LYS A 379 -8.00 22.29 -12.78
C LYS A 379 -8.34 22.72 -14.21
N ASN A 380 -7.46 22.47 -15.18
CA ASN A 380 -7.71 22.79 -16.58
C ASN A 380 -8.97 22.08 -17.11
N ILE A 381 -9.22 20.84 -16.69
CA ILE A 381 -10.44 20.08 -17.02
C ILE A 381 -11.68 20.76 -16.42
N ILE A 382 -11.64 21.13 -15.14
CA ILE A 382 -12.75 21.84 -14.47
C ILE A 382 -13.03 23.17 -15.15
N ASP A 383 -12.02 23.98 -15.42
CA ASP A 383 -12.17 25.31 -16.04
C ASP A 383 -12.72 25.22 -17.46
N LYS A 384 -12.36 24.16 -18.22
CA LYS A 384 -12.94 23.89 -19.55
C LYS A 384 -14.40 23.43 -19.45
N ALA A 385 -14.72 22.56 -18.49
CA ALA A 385 -16.07 22.06 -18.28
C ALA A 385 -17.03 23.18 -17.84
N SER A 386 -16.62 24.02 -16.87
CA SER A 386 -17.41 25.16 -16.39
C SER A 386 -17.72 26.16 -17.50
N ARG A 387 -16.75 26.44 -18.39
CA ARG A 387 -16.95 27.30 -19.57
C ARG A 387 -17.88 26.69 -20.61
N SER A 388 -17.69 25.41 -20.93
CA SER A 388 -18.49 24.71 -21.95
C SER A 388 -19.95 24.57 -21.55
N LEU A 389 -20.23 24.39 -20.26
CA LEU A 389 -21.57 24.12 -19.74
C LEU A 389 -22.30 25.39 -19.28
N LYS A 390 -21.72 26.58 -19.51
CA LYS A 390 -22.27 27.90 -19.12
C LYS A 390 -22.75 27.92 -17.68
N LEU A 391 -21.96 27.37 -16.75
CA LEU A 391 -22.23 27.47 -15.32
C LEU A 391 -21.91 28.92 -14.87
N SER A 392 -22.76 29.88 -15.23
CA SER A 392 -22.57 31.30 -14.91
C SER A 392 -23.15 31.61 -13.53
N SER A 393 -22.27 31.92 -12.58
CA SER A 393 -22.62 32.38 -11.24
C SER A 393 -23.37 33.73 -11.28
N VAL A 394 -24.67 33.72 -11.02
CA VAL A 394 -25.47 34.95 -10.79
C VAL A 394 -25.26 35.51 -9.37
N SER A 395 -24.68 34.73 -8.46
CA SER A 395 -24.22 35.14 -7.13
C SER A 395 -22.72 34.92 -7.05
N GLY A 396 -21.95 35.90 -6.55
CA GLY A 396 -20.47 35.92 -6.52
C GLY A 396 -19.73 34.80 -5.76
N GLU A 397 -20.37 33.65 -5.51
CA GLU A 397 -19.74 32.39 -5.15
C GLU A 397 -19.51 31.57 -6.43
N THR A 398 -18.26 31.37 -6.80
CA THR A 398 -17.92 30.48 -7.91
C THR A 398 -18.29 29.05 -7.51
N SER A 399 -19.37 28.49 -8.08
CA SER A 399 -19.72 27.07 -7.93
C SER A 399 -18.71 26.21 -8.71
N SER A 400 -17.49 26.05 -8.16
CA SER A 400 -16.50 25.15 -8.74
C SER A 400 -17.03 23.71 -8.73
N ILE A 401 -16.76 22.93 -9.77
CA ILE A 401 -17.13 21.51 -9.79
C ILE A 401 -16.40 20.80 -8.63
N PRO A 402 -17.11 20.05 -7.76
CA PRO A 402 -16.47 19.32 -6.67
C PRO A 402 -15.54 18.22 -7.20
N LEU A 403 -14.45 17.98 -6.46
CA LEU A 403 -13.41 17.01 -6.80
C LEU A 403 -13.34 15.91 -5.74
N VAL A 404 -13.34 14.67 -6.19
CA VAL A 404 -12.90 13.50 -5.44
C VAL A 404 -11.62 12.98 -6.10
N LEU A 405 -10.52 12.97 -5.35
CA LEU A 405 -9.20 12.54 -5.79
C LEU A 405 -8.83 11.25 -5.05
N CYS A 406 -8.82 10.14 -5.76
CA CYS A 406 -8.28 8.86 -5.31
C CYS A 406 -6.85 8.71 -5.85
N ALA A 407 -5.91 8.25 -5.04
CA ALA A 407 -4.59 7.94 -5.57
C ALA A 407 -3.81 6.98 -4.68
N ASP A 408 -3.01 6.13 -5.33
CA ASP A 408 -1.79 5.59 -4.75
C ASP A 408 -0.68 6.63 -4.99
N LEU A 409 -0.35 7.38 -3.94
CA LEU A 409 0.63 8.46 -4.00
C LEU A 409 2.05 7.96 -3.77
N ASN A 410 2.23 6.72 -3.31
CA ASN A 410 3.53 6.22 -2.85
C ASN A 410 4.25 7.18 -1.89
N SER A 411 3.49 7.96 -1.10
CA SER A 411 3.98 9.08 -0.29
C SER A 411 3.32 9.04 1.08
N LEU A 412 4.12 9.12 2.15
CA LEU A 412 3.64 9.07 3.54
C LEU A 412 2.92 10.38 3.94
N PRO A 413 2.12 10.38 5.03
CA PRO A 413 1.37 11.57 5.47
C PRO A 413 2.22 12.80 5.80
N ASP A 414 3.50 12.62 6.13
CA ASP A 414 4.47 13.68 6.45
C ASP A 414 5.29 14.16 5.23
N SER A 415 4.96 13.68 4.03
CA SER A 415 5.59 14.08 2.78
C SER A 415 5.10 15.44 2.27
N GLY A 416 5.91 16.08 1.43
CA GLY A 416 5.55 17.32 0.73
C GLY A 416 4.38 17.12 -0.24
N VAL A 417 4.12 15.89 -0.68
CA VAL A 417 2.95 15.55 -1.52
C VAL A 417 1.66 15.77 -0.74
N VAL A 418 1.59 15.20 0.47
CA VAL A 418 0.40 15.30 1.32
C VAL A 418 0.26 16.71 1.89
N GLU A 419 1.37 17.39 2.21
CA GLU A 419 1.36 18.81 2.58
C GLU A 419 0.79 19.67 1.45
N TYR A 420 1.25 19.47 0.21
CA TYR A 420 0.78 20.20 -0.96
C TYR A 420 -0.73 20.06 -1.11
N LEU A 421 -1.24 18.83 -1.13
CA LEU A 421 -2.67 18.51 -1.29
C LEU A 421 -3.52 19.08 -0.15
N SER A 422 -3.06 18.96 1.09
CA SER A 422 -3.88 19.29 2.28
C SER A 422 -3.86 20.78 2.63
N THR A 423 -2.72 21.46 2.42
CA THR A 423 -2.56 22.88 2.80
C THR A 423 -2.79 23.84 1.64
N GLY A 424 -3.04 23.33 0.43
CA GLY A 424 -3.24 24.14 -0.77
C GLY A 424 -1.96 24.63 -1.43
N GLY A 425 -0.80 24.13 -1.02
CA GLY A 425 0.48 24.48 -1.62
C GLY A 425 1.69 23.96 -0.86
N VAL A 426 2.88 24.15 -1.43
CA VAL A 426 4.16 23.77 -0.81
C VAL A 426 5.23 24.78 -1.21
N ASP A 427 6.21 25.00 -0.34
CA ASP A 427 7.35 25.88 -0.62
C ASP A 427 8.25 25.27 -1.73
N CYS A 428 8.78 26.09 -2.63
CA CYS A 428 9.66 25.64 -3.71
C CYS A 428 11.03 25.16 -3.19
N THR A 429 11.38 25.48 -1.94
CA THR A 429 12.58 25.02 -1.24
C THR A 429 12.33 23.80 -0.35
N HIS A 430 11.13 23.21 -0.42
CA HIS A 430 10.79 22.03 0.37
C HIS A 430 11.80 20.88 0.16
N LYS A 431 12.17 20.21 1.26
CA LYS A 431 13.19 19.14 1.31
C LYS A 431 12.98 18.05 0.24
N ASP A 432 11.73 17.75 -0.08
CA ASP A 432 11.39 16.69 -1.04
C ASP A 432 11.84 17.01 -2.47
N PHE A 433 12.10 18.28 -2.82
CA PHE A 433 12.73 18.66 -4.09
C PHE A 433 14.23 18.36 -4.16
N LYS A 434 14.86 17.89 -3.07
CA LYS A 434 16.27 17.46 -3.02
C LYS A 434 17.26 18.54 -3.50
N GLU A 435 16.97 19.82 -3.24
CA GLU A 435 17.76 20.97 -3.70
C GLU A 435 17.94 21.08 -5.23
N LEU A 436 17.12 20.36 -6.00
CA LEU A 436 17.16 20.36 -7.46
C LEU A 436 16.55 21.65 -8.01
N ARG A 437 17.14 22.17 -9.10
CA ARG A 437 16.65 23.38 -9.79
C ARG A 437 15.41 23.07 -10.63
N TYR A 438 14.26 23.06 -9.97
CA TYR A 438 12.95 22.98 -10.62
C TYR A 438 12.22 24.33 -10.66
N SER A 439 12.67 25.32 -9.88
CA SER A 439 11.90 26.53 -9.51
C SER A 439 11.26 27.29 -10.66
N ASP A 440 11.96 27.44 -11.79
CA ASP A 440 11.45 28.23 -12.91
C ASP A 440 10.36 27.47 -13.69
N SER A 441 10.54 26.16 -13.87
CA SER A 441 9.60 25.28 -14.57
C SER A 441 8.35 24.98 -13.76
N LEU A 442 8.45 24.90 -12.42
CA LEU A 442 7.31 24.58 -11.55
C LEU A 442 6.26 25.68 -11.47
N ASN A 443 6.64 26.93 -11.77
CA ASN A 443 5.69 28.04 -11.84
C ASN A 443 4.59 27.79 -12.89
N ASN A 444 4.84 26.94 -13.90
CA ASN A 444 3.84 26.55 -14.89
C ASN A 444 2.68 25.74 -14.29
N PHE A 445 2.90 25.09 -13.15
CA PHE A 445 1.89 24.28 -12.47
C PHE A 445 1.15 25.05 -11.35
N ASN A 446 1.48 26.34 -11.16
CA ASN A 446 0.74 27.17 -10.20
C ASN A 446 -0.66 27.47 -10.74
N CYS A 447 -1.66 26.93 -10.06
CA CYS A 447 -3.05 27.00 -10.49
C CYS A 447 -3.63 28.43 -10.38
N ASN A 448 -3.06 29.32 -9.56
CA ASN A 448 -3.65 30.64 -9.26
C ASN A 448 -3.18 31.78 -10.18
N GLY A 449 -2.51 31.45 -11.30
CA GLY A 449 -2.14 32.39 -12.36
C GLY A 449 -0.74 33.00 -12.22
N LYS A 450 -0.18 33.49 -13.34
CA LYS A 450 1.19 34.04 -13.46
C LYS A 450 1.38 35.42 -12.81
N THR A 451 0.33 36.07 -12.32
CA THR A 451 0.34 37.48 -11.88
C THR A 451 0.52 37.67 -10.37
N GLY A 452 0.94 36.64 -9.65
CA GLY A 452 1.41 36.77 -8.28
C GLY A 452 2.72 36.02 -8.14
N THR A 453 3.85 36.73 -8.23
CA THR A 453 5.10 36.33 -7.58
C THR A 453 4.79 36.15 -6.09
N SER A 454 4.33 34.98 -5.70
CA SER A 454 3.95 34.67 -4.33
C SER A 454 5.09 33.89 -3.71
N ASN A 455 6.11 34.64 -3.26
CA ASN A 455 7.05 34.22 -2.22
C ASN A 455 7.59 32.79 -2.32
N GLY A 456 7.98 32.31 -3.51
CA GLY A 456 8.55 30.97 -3.67
C GLY A 456 7.63 29.81 -3.26
N ARG A 457 6.30 29.96 -3.30
CA ARG A 457 5.36 28.86 -2.94
C ARG A 457 4.51 28.45 -4.15
N ILE A 458 4.38 27.15 -4.38
CA ILE A 458 3.54 26.58 -5.46
C ILE A 458 2.18 26.26 -4.86
N THR A 459 1.10 26.82 -5.42
CA THR A 459 -0.24 26.74 -4.82
C THR A 459 -1.28 26.13 -5.74
N HIS A 460 -2.33 25.56 -5.15
CA HIS A 460 -3.55 25.16 -5.84
C HIS A 460 -4.81 25.75 -5.21
N GLY A 461 -5.85 25.93 -6.04
CA GLY A 461 -7.13 26.50 -5.59
C GLY A 461 -8.05 25.50 -4.89
N PHE A 462 -7.75 24.20 -4.96
CA PHE A 462 -8.57 23.17 -4.30
C PHE A 462 -8.40 23.22 -2.79
N LYS A 463 -9.51 23.19 -2.04
CA LYS A 463 -9.49 23.01 -0.59
C LYS A 463 -9.71 21.52 -0.29
N LEU A 464 -8.66 20.72 -0.42
CA LEU A 464 -8.77 19.27 -0.25
C LEU A 464 -8.59 18.86 1.21
N LYS A 465 -9.28 17.80 1.60
CA LYS A 465 -9.04 17.12 2.88
C LYS A 465 -9.03 15.61 2.65
N SER A 466 -8.18 14.88 3.38
CA SER A 466 -8.18 13.42 3.35
C SER A 466 -9.38 12.89 4.11
N ALA A 467 -10.08 11.88 3.56
CA ALA A 467 -11.20 11.22 4.23
C ALA A 467 -10.79 10.50 5.52
N TYR A 468 -9.52 10.07 5.60
CA TYR A 468 -8.97 9.28 6.70
C TYR A 468 -8.11 10.10 7.68
N GLU A 469 -8.05 11.43 7.57
CA GLU A 469 -7.17 12.27 8.40
C GLU A 469 -7.40 12.09 9.91
N ASN A 470 -8.66 11.94 10.33
CA ASN A 470 -9.06 11.81 11.73
C ASN A 470 -9.22 10.35 12.19
N VAL A 471 -8.92 9.38 11.32
CA VAL A 471 -9.08 7.94 11.61
C VAL A 471 -7.71 7.29 11.60
N LEU A 472 -7.36 6.62 12.69
CA LEU A 472 -6.10 5.90 12.80
C LEU A 472 -6.14 4.64 11.91
N MET A 473 -5.81 4.82 10.64
CA MET A 473 -5.45 3.72 9.74
C MET A 473 -3.92 3.64 9.74
N PRO A 474 -3.31 2.63 10.39
CA PRO A 474 -1.86 2.60 10.58
C PRO A 474 -1.09 2.40 9.27
N TYR A 475 -1.74 1.79 8.27
CA TYR A 475 -1.16 1.50 6.97
C TYR A 475 -2.25 1.26 5.93
N THR A 476 -1.93 1.55 4.67
CA THR A 476 -2.72 1.15 3.50
C THR A 476 -1.98 0.11 2.69
N ASN A 477 -0.65 0.22 2.57
CA ASN A 477 0.22 -0.85 2.07
C ASN A 477 0.86 -1.60 3.24
N TYR A 478 0.81 -2.94 3.19
CA TYR A 478 1.29 -3.82 4.24
C TYR A 478 2.11 -4.96 3.63
N THR A 479 3.41 -4.74 3.46
CA THR A 479 4.37 -5.76 3.05
C THR A 479 5.29 -6.11 4.21
N PHE A 480 6.15 -7.12 4.03
CA PHE A 480 7.18 -7.43 5.04
C PHE A 480 8.12 -6.24 5.29
N ASP A 481 8.69 -5.68 4.21
CA ASP A 481 9.71 -4.62 4.27
C ASP A 481 9.14 -3.22 4.53
N PHE A 482 7.90 -2.95 4.12
CA PHE A 482 7.27 -1.64 4.23
C PHE A 482 5.82 -1.72 4.71
N LYS A 483 5.48 -0.86 5.67
CA LYS A 483 4.12 -0.68 6.19
C LYS A 483 3.86 0.81 6.35
N GLY A 484 2.86 1.35 5.66
CA GLY A 484 2.59 2.78 5.71
C GLY A 484 1.32 3.19 4.96
N VAL A 485 0.85 4.40 5.24
CA VAL A 485 -0.27 5.01 4.53
C VAL A 485 0.29 5.71 3.30
N ILE A 486 -0.04 5.18 2.12
CA ILE A 486 0.35 5.74 0.82
C ILE A 486 -0.82 5.89 -0.16
N ASP A 487 -1.99 5.38 0.22
CA ASP A 487 -3.23 5.49 -0.55
C ASP A 487 -4.18 6.49 0.11
N TYR A 488 -4.85 7.31 -0.71
CA TYR A 488 -5.66 8.41 -0.21
C TYR A 488 -6.96 8.60 -0.99
N ILE A 489 -8.01 9.02 -0.27
CA ILE A 489 -9.22 9.63 -0.83
C ILE A 489 -9.27 11.07 -0.33
N PHE A 490 -8.97 12.01 -1.21
CA PHE A 490 -9.13 13.44 -0.99
C PHE A 490 -10.46 13.93 -1.56
N TYR A 491 -11.09 14.89 -0.88
CA TYR A 491 -12.34 15.51 -1.33
C TYR A 491 -12.30 17.03 -1.16
N SER A 492 -13.02 17.75 -2.02
CA SER A 492 -13.08 19.21 -2.01
C SER A 492 -14.08 19.78 -0.98
N ARG A 493 -13.60 20.60 -0.05
CA ARG A 493 -14.41 21.41 0.86
C ARG A 493 -14.73 22.79 0.25
N PRO A 494 -15.86 23.43 0.62
CA PRO A 494 -16.88 23.00 1.57
C PRO A 494 -18.01 22.14 0.96
N GLN A 495 -17.88 21.73 -0.31
CA GLN A 495 -18.97 21.07 -1.04
C GLN A 495 -19.19 19.62 -0.62
N LEU A 496 -18.12 18.92 -0.25
CA LEU A 496 -18.18 17.53 0.19
C LEU A 496 -17.86 17.45 1.69
N ASN A 497 -18.66 16.68 2.42
CA ASN A 497 -18.42 16.25 3.80
C ASN A 497 -18.16 14.74 3.82
N VAL A 498 -17.46 14.25 4.85
CA VAL A 498 -17.28 12.80 5.08
C VAL A 498 -18.19 12.38 6.22
N LEU A 499 -19.11 11.46 5.95
CA LEU A 499 -20.04 10.94 6.94
C LEU A 499 -19.46 9.73 7.68
N GLY A 500 -18.68 8.92 6.99
CA GLY A 500 -18.06 7.73 7.57
C GLY A 500 -17.06 7.07 6.65
N VAL A 501 -16.25 6.19 7.23
CA VAL A 501 -15.20 5.44 6.53
C VAL A 501 -15.10 4.01 7.06
N LEU A 502 -14.56 3.12 6.23
CA LEU A 502 -14.28 1.73 6.61
C LEU A 502 -12.98 1.64 7.42
N ARG A 503 -13.01 0.94 8.56
CA ARG A 503 -11.86 0.76 9.46
C ARG A 503 -10.72 -0.03 8.81
N PRO A 504 -9.48 0.06 9.33
CA PRO A 504 -8.45 -0.93 9.00
C PRO A 504 -8.90 -2.35 9.36
N LEU A 505 -8.24 -3.35 8.76
CA LEU A 505 -8.34 -4.72 9.22
C LEU A 505 -7.85 -4.82 10.68
N ASP A 506 -8.43 -5.73 11.44
CA ASP A 506 -8.05 -5.95 12.84
C ASP A 506 -6.57 -6.34 12.95
N THR A 507 -5.81 -5.50 13.66
CA THR A 507 -4.38 -5.70 13.88
C THR A 507 -4.11 -6.92 14.74
N ASP A 508 -5.03 -7.23 15.67
CA ASP A 508 -4.87 -8.36 16.58
C ASP A 508 -5.01 -9.67 15.80
N TRP A 509 -5.95 -9.74 14.85
CA TRP A 509 -6.09 -10.88 13.95
C TRP A 509 -4.83 -11.13 13.10
N LEU A 510 -4.19 -10.07 12.58
CA LEU A 510 -2.92 -10.20 11.83
C LEU A 510 -1.81 -10.78 12.72
N LEU A 511 -1.72 -10.33 13.98
CA LEU A 511 -0.73 -10.79 14.96
C LEU A 511 -0.99 -12.25 15.37
N GLU A 512 -2.22 -12.60 15.71
CA GLU A 512 -2.63 -13.96 16.09
C GLU A 512 -2.36 -14.99 14.98
N ASN A 513 -2.52 -14.58 13.71
CA ASN A 513 -2.26 -15.43 12.56
C ASN A 513 -0.81 -15.38 12.04
N ASN A 514 0.09 -14.63 12.72
CA ASN A 514 1.48 -14.44 12.31
C ASN A 514 1.63 -13.94 10.86
N ILE A 515 0.77 -13.01 10.44
CA ILE A 515 0.81 -12.43 9.10
C ILE A 515 1.73 -11.20 9.14
N SER A 516 2.94 -11.34 8.61
CA SER A 516 3.96 -10.28 8.61
C SER A 516 3.92 -9.35 7.39
N GLY A 517 3.17 -9.72 6.37
CA GLY A 517 3.02 -9.00 5.10
C GLY A 517 1.90 -9.58 4.24
N CYS A 518 1.42 -8.80 3.28
CA CYS A 518 0.42 -9.16 2.27
C CYS A 518 1.04 -9.05 0.86
N PRO A 519 0.52 -9.75 -0.16
CA PRO A 519 -0.66 -10.61 -0.14
C PRO A 519 -0.52 -11.85 0.76
N HIS A 520 -1.66 -12.39 1.15
CA HIS A 520 -1.83 -13.59 1.96
C HIS A 520 -2.96 -14.43 1.33
N PRO A 521 -3.05 -15.76 1.55
CA PRO A 521 -4.18 -16.58 1.09
C PRO A 521 -5.60 -15.98 1.27
N HIS A 522 -5.79 -15.18 2.33
CA HIS A 522 -7.05 -14.48 2.63
C HIS A 522 -7.07 -12.99 2.26
N ILE A 523 -5.93 -12.41 1.88
CA ILE A 523 -5.77 -10.97 1.57
C ILE A 523 -5.10 -10.86 0.20
N PRO A 524 -5.83 -10.52 -0.87
CA PRO A 524 -5.36 -10.74 -2.24
C PRO A 524 -4.50 -9.62 -2.84
N SER A 525 -4.28 -8.53 -2.09
CA SER A 525 -3.40 -7.42 -2.47
C SER A 525 -2.49 -7.11 -1.28
N ASP A 526 -1.35 -6.49 -1.53
CA ASP A 526 -0.52 -5.86 -0.50
C ASP A 526 -1.08 -4.52 -0.01
N HIS A 527 -2.10 -3.98 -0.69
CA HIS A 527 -2.86 -2.83 -0.23
C HIS A 527 -4.20 -3.24 0.40
N PHE A 528 -4.68 -2.45 1.35
CA PHE A 528 -6.05 -2.50 1.87
C PHE A 528 -6.92 -1.47 1.16
N SER A 529 -8.16 -1.83 0.86
CA SER A 529 -9.10 -0.91 0.21
C SER A 529 -9.47 0.25 1.14
N LEU A 530 -9.53 1.47 0.59
CA LEU A 530 -10.13 2.62 1.26
C LEU A 530 -11.59 2.72 0.80
N PHE A 531 -12.48 2.99 1.73
CA PHE A 531 -13.91 3.12 1.45
C PHE A 531 -14.53 4.20 2.33
N ALA A 532 -15.08 5.24 1.70
CA ALA A 532 -15.61 6.42 2.36
C ALA A 532 -17.01 6.77 1.84
N GLN A 533 -17.89 7.21 2.75
CA GLN A 533 -19.17 7.81 2.41
C GLN A 533 -19.03 9.32 2.49
N LEU A 534 -19.31 9.96 1.36
CA LEU A 534 -19.30 11.40 1.20
C LEU A 534 -20.72 11.93 1.04
N GLU A 535 -20.93 13.14 1.53
CA GLU A 535 -22.14 13.91 1.35
C GLU A 535 -21.80 15.12 0.48
N LEU A 536 -22.40 15.19 -0.71
CA LEU A 536 -22.33 16.36 -1.57
C LEU A 536 -23.45 17.33 -1.19
N VAL A 537 -23.07 18.50 -0.69
CA VAL A 537 -24.01 19.56 -0.37
C VAL A 537 -24.25 20.44 -1.59
N LEU A 538 -25.51 20.51 -2.01
CA LEU A 538 -25.89 21.28 -3.18
C LEU A 538 -26.13 22.75 -2.82
N PRO A 539 -25.84 23.70 -3.74
CA PRO A 539 -26.15 25.10 -3.53
C PRO A 539 -27.67 25.31 -3.40
N TYR A 540 -28.07 26.39 -2.73
CA TYR A 540 -29.49 26.75 -2.61
C TYR A 540 -30.13 26.85 -4.00
N PRO A 541 -31.32 26.26 -4.22
CA PRO A 541 -32.06 26.52 -5.44
C PRO A 541 -32.30 28.05 -5.53
N PRO A 542 -32.16 28.66 -6.72
CA PRO A 542 -32.43 30.07 -6.87
C PRO A 542 -33.87 30.36 -6.41
N LEU A 543 -34.02 31.34 -5.51
CA LEU A 543 -35.30 31.84 -5.08
C LEU A 543 -36.05 32.37 -6.30
N LEU A 544 -37.05 31.61 -6.77
CA LEU A 544 -38.05 32.12 -7.69
C LEU A 544 -38.82 33.23 -6.95
N ASN A 545 -38.56 34.47 -7.38
CA ASN A 545 -39.20 35.71 -6.96
C ASN A 545 -38.87 36.21 -5.53
N GLY A 546 -37.77 36.96 -5.41
CA GLY A 546 -37.74 38.32 -4.85
C GLY A 546 -38.57 38.68 -3.61
N VAL A 547 -38.81 37.77 -2.66
CA VAL A 547 -39.41 38.10 -1.37
C VAL A 547 -38.44 37.71 -0.26
N HIS A 548 -37.83 38.72 0.34
CA HIS A 548 -37.14 38.63 1.61
C HIS A 548 -38.11 38.05 2.66
N ILE A 549 -37.82 36.86 3.17
CA ILE A 549 -38.34 36.44 4.48
C ILE A 549 -37.20 36.63 5.48
N SER A 550 -37.08 37.87 5.96
CA SER A 550 -36.61 38.11 7.33
C SER A 550 -37.66 37.56 8.29
N GLN A 551 -37.23 36.92 9.38
CA GLN A 551 -38.02 36.18 10.41
C GLN A 551 -38.29 34.72 9.98
N PHE A 552 -37.76 33.69 10.64
CA PHE A 552 -37.73 33.43 12.08
C PHE A 552 -36.49 32.62 12.50
N LEU A 553 -36.14 32.82 13.78
CA LEU A 553 -35.12 32.13 14.59
C LEU A 553 -35.17 30.60 14.54
#